data_AF-M3B037-F1
#
_entry.id   AF-M3B037-F1
#
_cell.length_a   1.000
_cell.length_b   1.000
_cell.length_c   1.000
_cell.angle_alpha   90.00
_cell.angle_beta   90.00
_cell.angle_gamma   90.00
#
_symmetry.space_group_name_H-M   'P 1'
#
loop_
_entity.id
_entity.type
_entity.pdbx_description
1 polymer ?
#
loop_
_entity_poly.entity_id
_entity_poly.type
_entity_poly.pdbx_seq_one_letter_code
_entity_poly.pdbx_strand_id
1 'polypeptide(L)'
;MIVSRDSATTLVDPDFDENDVRTMSPRRNSEEVDKLGEEARKDLIEQAKVLQMSLQAIVDRVETVKSEHEKLEGGNKFLQSYIGELMQTSKITSTAPLKKGKGRSGK
;
A
#
# COMPACT_ATOMS: atom_id res chain seq x y z
N MET A 1 28.26 38.11 -1.50
CA MET A 1 29.36 37.64 -0.63
C MET A 1 28.84 36.41 0.12
N ILE A 2 29.42 35.23 -0.13
CA ILE A 2 29.05 33.99 0.57
C ILE A 2 30.15 33.74 1.59
N VAL A 3 29.80 33.74 2.88
CA VAL A 3 30.74 33.53 3.99
C VAL A 3 30.78 32.04 4.35
N SER A 4 31.99 31.49 4.47
CA SER A 4 32.22 30.09 4.86
C SER A 4 31.80 29.84 6.31
N ARG A 5 31.23 28.66 6.57
CA ARG A 5 30.68 28.27 7.88
C ARG A 5 31.70 28.25 9.02
N ASP A 6 32.98 28.09 8.68
CA ASP A 6 34.08 28.03 9.64
C ASP A 6 34.79 29.38 9.83
N SER A 7 34.26 30.47 9.26
CA SER A 7 34.82 31.81 9.48
C SER A 7 34.57 32.25 10.92
N ALA A 8 35.62 32.77 11.57
CA ALA A 8 35.53 33.33 12.92
C ALA A 8 34.43 34.40 12.92
N THR A 9 33.39 34.19 13.74
CA THR A 9 32.29 35.15 13.89
C THR A 9 32.87 36.42 14.49
N THR A 10 33.15 37.41 13.65
CA THR A 10 33.47 38.75 14.11
C THR A 10 32.22 39.30 14.77
N LEU A 11 32.27 39.47 16.10
CA LEU A 11 31.28 40.24 16.85
C LEU A 11 31.44 41.71 16.47
N VAL A 12 30.87 42.08 15.33
CA VAL A 12 30.69 43.48 14.95
C VAL A 12 29.45 43.93 15.70
N ASP A 13 29.59 44.85 16.66
CA ASP A 13 28.44 45.56 17.21
C ASP A 13 27.74 46.27 16.05
N PRO A 14 26.52 45.87 15.67
CA PRO A 14 25.86 46.49 14.55
C PRO A 14 25.43 47.88 15.00
N ASP A 15 25.88 48.92 14.30
CA ASP A 15 25.36 50.27 14.46
C ASP A 15 23.89 50.28 14.01
N PHE A 16 22.98 50.06 14.96
CA PHE A 16 21.54 50.15 14.75
C PHE A 16 21.12 51.62 14.92
N ASP A 17 20.50 52.18 13.88
CA ASP A 17 19.87 53.51 13.96
C ASP A 17 18.60 53.46 14.84
N GLU A 18 18.21 54.60 15.43
CA GLU A 18 17.05 54.73 16.32
C GLU A 18 15.73 54.39 15.60
N ASN A 19 15.70 54.51 14.27
CA ASN A 19 14.59 54.10 13.41
C ASN A 19 14.77 52.73 12.74
N ASP A 20 15.76 51.92 13.16
CA ASP A 20 16.05 50.64 12.53
C ASP A 20 14.93 49.62 12.79
N VAL A 21 14.19 49.28 11.75
CA VAL A 21 13.10 48.31 11.79
C VAL A 21 13.51 46.93 12.34
N ARG A 22 14.80 46.58 12.34
CA ARG A 22 15.34 45.33 12.90
C ARG A 22 15.35 45.31 14.43
N THR A 23 15.19 46.45 15.10
CA THR A 23 15.04 46.56 16.58
C THR A 23 13.58 46.63 17.00
N MET A 24 12.68 46.95 16.06
CA MET A 24 11.25 47.16 16.30
C MET A 24 10.40 45.88 16.29
N SER A 25 10.97 44.74 15.89
CA SER A 25 10.31 43.43 15.93
C SER A 25 10.96 42.57 17.02
N PRO A 26 10.18 41.91 17.90
CA PRO A 26 10.73 40.89 18.79
C PRO A 26 11.48 39.84 17.97
N ARG A 27 12.81 39.82 18.07
CA ARG A 27 13.60 38.73 17.50
C ARG A 27 13.27 37.49 18.32
N ARG A 28 12.71 36.44 17.70
CA ARG A 28 12.53 35.15 18.39
C ARG A 28 13.89 34.75 18.97
N ASN A 29 13.92 34.44 20.26
CA ASN A 29 15.11 33.92 20.92
C ASN A 29 15.58 32.68 20.13
N SER A 30 16.87 32.57 19.82
CA SER A 30 17.43 31.43 19.08
C SER A 30 17.03 30.09 19.71
N GLU A 31 16.90 30.05 21.04
CA GLU A 31 16.43 28.89 21.79
C GLU A 31 14.98 28.46 21.43
N GLU A 32 14.08 29.41 21.16
CA GLU A 32 12.69 29.10 20.76
C GLU A 32 12.60 28.59 19.32
N VAL A 33 13.53 29.02 18.46
CA VAL A 33 13.62 28.52 17.08
C VAL A 33 14.15 27.09 17.07
N ASP A 34 15.15 26.80 17.90
CA ASP A 34 15.69 25.45 18.05
C ASP A 34 14.64 24.49 18.63
N LYS A 35 13.89 24.89 19.66
CA LYS A 35 12.78 24.11 20.21
C LYS A 35 11.71 23.80 19.16
N LEU A 36 11.30 24.80 18.38
CA LEU A 36 10.32 24.60 17.31
C LEU A 36 10.86 23.63 16.23
N GLY A 37 12.16 23.69 15.93
CA GLY A 37 12.81 22.77 15.00
C GLY A 37 12.84 21.32 15.51
N GLU A 38 13.08 21.13 16.81
CA GLU A 38 13.03 19.80 17.44
C GLU A 38 11.62 19.22 17.47
N GLU A 39 10.61 20.03 17.81
CA GLU A 39 9.20 19.63 17.81
C GLU A 39 8.75 19.21 16.41
N ALA A 40 9.04 20.02 15.39
CA ALA A 40 8.71 19.68 14.01
C ALA A 40 9.36 18.36 13.55
N ARG A 41 10.61 18.09 13.98
CA ARG A 41 11.27 16.80 13.69
C ARG A 41 10.60 15.64 14.41
N LYS A 42 10.21 15.80 15.67
CA LYS A 42 9.50 14.77 16.43
C LYS A 42 8.15 14.44 15.79
N ASP A 43 7.40 15.47 15.39
CA ASP A 43 6.10 15.30 14.73
C ASP A 43 6.24 14.56 13.39
N LEU A 44 7.25 14.90 12.59
CA LEU A 44 7.53 14.19 11.33
C LEU A 44 7.89 12.72 11.55
N ILE A 45 8.71 12.43 12.57
CA ILE A 45 9.07 11.05 12.91
C ILE A 45 7.83 10.26 13.35
N GLU A 46 6.96 10.87 14.15
CA GLU A 46 5.75 10.21 14.63
C GLU A 46 4.76 9.93 13.49
N GLN A 47 4.55 10.90 12.61
CA GLN A 47 3.74 10.70 11.41
C GLN A 47 4.29 9.58 10.50
N ALA A 48 5.62 9.53 10.33
CA ALA A 48 6.27 8.48 9.55
C ALA A 48 6.05 7.09 10.18
N LYS A 49 6.11 6.97 11.51
CA LYS A 49 5.81 5.70 12.21
C LYS A 49 4.36 5.26 12.02
N VAL A 50 3.41 6.19 12.19
CA VAL A 50 1.99 5.89 11.97
C VAL A 50 1.75 5.40 10.54
N LEU A 51 2.35 6.07 9.56
CA LEU A 51 2.24 5.66 8.17
C LEU A 51 2.86 4.27 7.93
N GLN A 52 4.03 3.99 8.51
CA GLN A 52 4.67 2.68 8.41
C GLN A 52 3.80 1.57 9.00
N MET A 53 3.20 1.80 10.17
CA MET A 53 2.26 0.86 10.79
C MET A 53 1.02 0.63 9.92
N SER A 54 0.46 1.70 9.35
CA SER A 54 -0.68 1.61 8.43
C SER A 54 -0.33 0.81 7.17
N LEU A 55 0.85 1.02 6.59
CA LEU A 55 1.31 0.27 5.42
C LEU A 55 1.50 -1.21 5.73
N GLN A 56 2.08 -1.54 6.88
CA GLN A 56 2.24 -2.93 7.31
C GLN A 56 0.87 -3.63 7.42
N ALA A 57 -0.11 -2.99 8.06
CA ALA A 57 -1.46 -3.55 8.17
C ALA A 57 -2.13 -3.76 6.81
N ILE A 58 -1.87 -2.88 5.83
CA ILE A 58 -2.38 -3.04 4.46
C ILE A 58 -1.72 -4.26 3.79
N VAL A 59 -0.40 -4.44 3.94
CA VAL A 59 0.33 -5.59 3.39
C VAL A 59 -0.24 -6.89 3.93
N ASP A 60 -0.41 -7.00 5.24
CA ASP A 60 -0.95 -8.21 5.89
C ASP A 60 -2.37 -8.54 5.37
N ARG A 61 -3.19 -7.50 5.16
CA ARG A 61 -4.55 -7.66 4.60
C ARG A 61 -4.52 -8.11 3.14
N VAL A 62 -3.60 -7.57 2.33
CA VAL A 62 -3.42 -7.98 0.93
C VAL A 62 -2.96 -9.43 0.84
N GLU A 63 -2.04 -9.87 1.69
CA GLU A 63 -1.59 -11.26 1.74
C GLU A 63 -2.74 -12.21 2.10
N THR A 64 -3.57 -11.83 3.07
CA THR A 64 -4.77 -12.60 3.44
C THR A 64 -5.71 -12.75 2.25
N VAL A 65 -6.05 -11.65 1.58
CA VAL A 65 -6.94 -11.66 0.40
C VAL A 65 -6.34 -12.50 -0.73
N LYS A 66 -5.03 -12.41 -0.95
CA LYS A 66 -4.34 -13.22 -1.97
C LYS A 66 -4.46 -14.71 -1.66
N SER A 67 -4.22 -15.12 -0.41
CA SER A 67 -4.37 -16.52 0.01
C SER A 67 -5.79 -17.05 -0.19
N GLU A 68 -6.80 -16.25 0.18
CA GLU A 68 -8.20 -16.61 -0.03
C GLU A 68 -8.56 -16.71 -1.52
N HIS A 69 -8.05 -15.78 -2.33
CA HIS A 69 -8.23 -15.81 -3.78
C HIS A 69 -7.63 -17.07 -4.40
N GLU A 70 -6.41 -17.47 -4.02
CA GLU A 70 -5.78 -18.71 -4.51
C GLU A 70 -6.61 -19.95 -4.17
N LYS A 71 -7.22 -19.99 -2.97
CA LYS A 71 -8.12 -21.09 -2.58
C LYS A 71 -9.40 -21.11 -3.43
N LEU A 72 -10.02 -19.96 -3.64
CA LEU A 72 -11.22 -19.83 -4.46
C LEU A 72 -10.94 -20.17 -5.93
N GLU A 73 -9.80 -19.74 -6.45
CA GLU A 73 -9.37 -20.07 -7.81
C GLU A 73 -9.11 -21.57 -7.96
N GLY A 74 -8.43 -22.20 -6.99
CA GLY A 74 -8.24 -23.64 -6.95
C GLY A 74 -9.57 -24.42 -6.91
N GLY A 75 -10.51 -23.98 -6.07
CA GLY A 75 -11.86 -24.55 -6.00
C GLY A 75 -12.63 -24.39 -7.32
N ASN A 76 -12.55 -23.24 -7.96
CA ASN A 76 -13.21 -22.99 -9.24
C ASN A 76 -12.63 -23.86 -10.36
N LYS A 77 -11.30 -23.99 -10.43
CA LYS A 77 -10.62 -24.93 -11.34
C LYS A 77 -11.08 -26.37 -11.12
N PHE A 78 -11.17 -26.82 -9.86
CA PHE A 78 -11.68 -28.15 -9.54
C PHE A 78 -13.12 -28.36 -10.02
N LEU A 79 -14.02 -27.41 -9.74
CA LEU A 79 -15.42 -27.49 -10.18
C LEU A 79 -15.54 -27.52 -11.70
N GLN A 80 -14.76 -26.71 -12.42
CA GLN A 80 -14.74 -26.69 -13.88
C GLN A 80 -14.28 -28.03 -14.46
N SER A 81 -13.21 -28.62 -13.92
CA SER A 81 -12.74 -29.96 -14.33
C SER A 81 -13.81 -31.02 -14.07
N TYR A 82 -14.43 -31.02 -12.88
CA TYR A 82 -15.47 -31.96 -12.52
C TYR A 82 -16.70 -31.86 -13.43
N ILE A 83 -17.16 -30.63 -13.72
CA ILE A 83 -18.25 -30.40 -14.67
C ILE A 83 -17.86 -30.91 -16.07
N GLY A 84 -16.62 -30.64 -16.51
CA GLY A 84 -16.09 -31.13 -17.78
C GLY A 84 -16.14 -32.66 -17.89
N GLU A 85 -15.66 -33.37 -16.87
CA GLU A 85 -15.71 -34.84 -16.80
C GLU A 85 -17.15 -35.37 -16.77
N LEU A 86 -18.03 -34.75 -15.97
CA LEU A 86 -19.44 -35.15 -15.88
C LEU A 86 -20.16 -34.97 -17.23
N MET A 87 -19.89 -33.88 -17.94
CA MET A 87 -20.46 -33.66 -19.27
C MET A 87 -19.92 -34.64 -20.31
N GLN A 88 -18.63 -34.99 -20.26
CA GLN A 88 -18.02 -35.98 -21.15
C GLN A 88 -18.62 -37.38 -20.92
N THR A 89 -18.67 -37.82 -19.67
CA THR A 89 -19.30 -39.11 -19.29
C THR A 89 -20.79 -39.14 -19.64
N SER A 90 -21.51 -38.03 -19.45
CA SER A 90 -22.92 -37.90 -19.86
C SER A 90 -23.10 -38.05 -21.37
N LYS A 91 -22.22 -37.48 -22.21
CA LYS A 91 -22.26 -37.70 -23.67
C LYS A 91 -21.98 -39.14 -24.07
N ILE A 92 -21.02 -39.80 -23.42
CA ILE A 92 -20.66 -41.19 -23.72
C ILE A 92 -21.79 -42.15 -23.36
N THR A 93 -22.43 -41.94 -22.21
CA THR A 93 -23.53 -42.81 -21.72
C THR A 93 -24.85 -42.58 -22.46
N SER A 94 -25.16 -41.36 -22.88
CA SER A 94 -26.38 -41.05 -23.65
C SER A 94 -26.30 -41.46 -25.13
N THR A 95 -25.10 -41.67 -25.67
CA THR A 95 -24.88 -42.18 -27.04
C THR A 95 -24.65 -43.68 -27.13
N ALA A 96 -24.71 -44.41 -26.00
CA ALA A 96 -24.69 -45.86 -26.03
C ALA A 96 -25.87 -46.36 -26.89
N PRO A 97 -25.62 -47.11 -27.98
CA PRO A 97 -26.69 -47.55 -28.86
C PRO A 97 -27.59 -48.50 -28.07
N LEU A 98 -28.81 -48.07 -27.78
CA LEU A 98 -29.92 -48.96 -27.52
C LEU A 98 -29.93 -49.94 -28.70
N LYS A 99 -29.38 -51.16 -28.50
CA LYS A 99 -29.51 -52.26 -29.45
C LYS A 99 -31.00 -52.41 -29.72
N LYS A 100 -31.46 -51.82 -30.82
CA LYS A 100 -32.83 -51.91 -31.31
C LYS A 100 -33.08 -53.40 -31.56
N GLY A 101 -33.80 -53.99 -30.62
CA GLY A 101 -34.23 -55.38 -30.67
C GLY A 101 -34.83 -55.67 -32.03
N LYS A 102 -34.34 -56.76 -32.63
CA LYS A 102 -34.77 -57.31 -33.91
C LYS A 102 -36.23 -57.74 -33.81
N GLY A 103 -37.14 -56.80 -34.02
CA GLY A 103 -38.57 -57.07 -34.17
C GLY A 103 -38.84 -57.69 -35.53
N ARG A 104 -38.89 -59.02 -35.57
CA ARG A 104 -39.60 -59.79 -36.59
C ARG A 104 -41.04 -59.26 -36.68
N SER A 105 -41.41 -58.64 -37.79
CA SER A 105 -42.82 -58.60 -38.21
C SER A 105 -42.91 -59.41 -39.49
N GLY A 106 -43.56 -60.56 -39.38
CA GLY A 106 -43.94 -61.38 -40.51
C GLY A 106 -45.38 -61.09 -40.92
N LYS A 107 -45.67 -61.56 -42.13
CA LYS A 107 -46.93 -61.53 -42.89
C LYS A 107 -47.25 -60.19 -43.56
#